data_AF-A0A368SYI5-F1
#
_entry.id   AF-A0A368SYI5-F1
#
_cell.length_a   1.000
_cell.length_b   1.000
_cell.length_c   1.000
_cell.angle_alpha   90.00
_cell.angle_beta   90.00
_cell.angle_gamma   90.00
#
_symmetry.space_group_name_H-M   'P 1'
#
loop_
_entity.id
_entity.type
_entity.pdbx_description
1 polymer ?
#
loop_
_entity_poly.entity_id
_entity_poly.type
_entity_poly.pdbx_seq_one_letter_code
_entity_poly.pdbx_strand_id
1 'polypeptide(L)' 'PGGGHGLLGLRERAHHLGGTLRAAALDDGGFRVEARLPAE' A
#
# COMPACT_ATOMS: atom_id res chain seq x y z
N PRO A 1 0.28 -20.45 -2.71
CA PRO A 1 1.17 -19.40 -3.23
C PRO A 1 0.39 -18.10 -3.48
N GLY A 2 0.65 -17.03 -2.72
CA GLY A 2 0.05 -15.71 -2.98
C GLY A 2 0.75 -15.07 -4.18
N GLY A 3 0.00 -14.66 -5.21
CA GLY A 3 0.56 -14.28 -6.52
C GLY A 3 1.46 -13.04 -6.58
N GLY A 4 2.00 -12.53 -5.47
CA GLY A 4 2.91 -11.36 -5.46
C GLY A 4 2.23 -10.02 -5.76
N HIS A 5 0.95 -10.00 -6.11
CA HIS A 5 0.23 -8.79 -6.52
C HIS A 5 -0.53 -8.07 -5.39
N GLY A 6 -0.35 -8.48 -4.13
CA GLY A 6 -1.13 -7.94 -3.00
C GLY A 6 -1.01 -6.43 -2.83
N LEU A 7 0.22 -5.91 -2.84
CA LEU A 7 0.50 -4.47 -2.72
C LEU A 7 0.11 -3.68 -3.98
N LEU A 8 0.17 -4.31 -5.15
CA LEU A 8 -0.29 -3.70 -6.40
C LEU A 8 -1.81 -3.49 -6.33
N GLY A 9 -2.57 -4.54 -6.02
CA GLY A 9 -4.02 -4.45 -5.91
C GLY A 9 -4.47 -3.51 -4.79
N LEU A 10 -3.76 -3.45 -3.66
CA LEU A 10 -4.03 -2.47 -2.61
C LEU A 10 -3.81 -1.03 -3.07
N ARG A 11 -2.77 -0.78 -3.87
CA ARG A 11 -2.47 0.55 -4.42
C ARG A 11 -3.55 1.01 -5.40
N GLU A 12 -3.98 0.12 -6.29
CA GLU A 12 -5.07 0.38 -7.24
C GLU A 12 -6.35 0.78 -6.49
N ARG A 13 -6.71 0.02 -5.44
CA ARG A 13 -7.89 0.32 -4.61
C ARG A 13 -7.77 1.65 -3.87
N ALA A 14 -6.62 1.93 -3.25
CA ALA A 14 -6.42 3.20 -2.58
C ALA A 14 -6.55 4.37 -3.56
N HIS A 15 -6.01 4.22 -4.78
CA HIS A 15 -6.11 5.25 -5.81
C HIS A 15 -7.55 5.44 -6.32
N HIS A 16 -8.31 4.37 -6.50
CA HIS A 16 -9.74 4.44 -6.85
C HIS A 16 -10.57 5.21 -5.81
N LEU A 17 -10.17 5.19 -4.54
CA LEU A 17 -10.80 5.96 -3.47
C LEU A 17 -10.28 7.39 -3.35
N GLY A 18 -9.47 7.89 -4.29
CA GLY A 18 -8.84 9.21 -4.21
C GLY A 18 -7.68 9.29 -3.19
N GLY A 19 -7.22 8.14 -2.71
CA GLY A 19 -6.13 8.01 -1.75
C GLY A 19 -4.79 7.63 -2.40
N THR A 20 -3.84 7.29 -1.54
CA THR A 20 -2.49 6.85 -1.92
C THR A 20 -2.03 5.68 -1.07
N LEU A 21 -1.13 4.86 -1.61
CA LEU A 21 -0.47 3.78 -0.88
C LEU A 21 1.02 3.76 -1.21
N ARG A 22 1.86 3.67 -0.17
CA ARG A 22 3.31 3.54 -0.27
C ARG A 22 3.76 2.31 0.49
N ALA A 23 4.75 1.61 -0.05
CA ALA A 23 5.41 0.50 0.60
C ALA A 23 6.93 0.66 0.44
N ALA A 24 7.67 0.46 1.52
CA ALA A 24 9.13 0.55 1.52
C ALA A 24 9.72 -0.47 2.53
N ALA A 25 10.93 -0.94 2.24
CA ALA A 25 11.76 -1.61 3.23
C ALA A 25 12.24 -0.60 4.27
N LEU A 26 12.48 -1.07 5.49
CA LEU A 26 13.06 -0.31 6.59
C LEU A 26 14.48 -0.82 6.86
N ASP A 27 15.32 0.08 7.39
CA ASP A 27 16.73 -0.21 7.67
C ASP A 27 16.92 -1.30 8.75
N ASP A 28 15.89 -1.50 9.59
CA ASP A 28 15.85 -2.56 10.61
C ASP A 28 15.44 -3.95 10.06
N GLY A 29 15.31 -4.07 8.73
CA GLY A 29 14.87 -5.29 8.05
C GLY A 29 13.35 -5.46 8.01
N GLY A 30 12.58 -4.51 8.54
CA GLY A 30 11.13 -4.48 8.47
C GLY A 30 10.58 -3.89 7.17
N PHE A 31 9.25 -3.75 7.13
CA PHE A 31 8.54 -3.06 6.06
C PHE A 31 7.61 -2.00 6.64
N ARG A 32 7.52 -0.86 5.96
CA ARG A 32 6.47 0.13 6.18
C ARG A 32 5.50 0.09 5.02
N VAL A 33 4.21 -0.03 5.36
CA VAL A 33 3.10 0.14 4.41
C VAL A 33 2.21 1.24 4.95
N GLU A 34 2.08 2.32 4.18
CA GLU A 34 1.27 3.50 4.54
C GLU A 34 0.16 3.67 3.51
N ALA A 35 -1.08 3.79 3.96
CA ALA A 35 -2.21 4.19 3.15
C ALA A 35 -2.74 5.53 3.66
N ARG A 36 -3.01 6.47 2.75
CA ARG A 36 -3.71 7.72 3.05
C ARG A 36 -4.99 7.72 2.25
N LEU A 37 -6.11 7.74 2.94
CA LEU A 37 -7.45 7.78 2.33
C LEU A 37 -8.10 9.11 2.69
N PRO A 38 -8.98 9.64 1.82
CA PRO A 38 -9.84 10.76 2.22
C PRO A 38 -10.61 10.39 3.49
N ALA A 39 -10.63 11.31 4.45
CA ALA A 39 -11.61 11.28 5.52
C ALA A 39 -12.88 11.97 4.99
N GLU A 40 -14.03 11.48 5.44
CA GLU A 40 -15.34 12.07 5.13
C GLU A 40 -15.48 13.47 5.73
#